data_AF-A0A1I6RQE6-F1
#
_entry.id   AF-A0A1I6RQE6-F1
#
_cell.length_a   1.000
_cell.length_b   1.000
_cell.length_c   1.000
_cell.angle_alpha   90.00
_cell.angle_beta   90.00
_cell.angle_gamma   90.00
#
_symmetry.space_group_name_H-M   'P 1'
#
loop_
_entity.id
_entity.type
_entity.pdbx_description
1 polymer ?
#
loop_
_entity_poly.entity_id
_entity_poly.type
_entity_poly.pdbx_seq_one_letter_code
_entity_poly.pdbx_strand_id
1 'polypeptide(L)' 'MPELTLTPASATVLFVIACLAGYRYRSVWKAEGPRWQLWVFGLIAAVVLLVLGLTPLTGG' A
#
# COMPACT_ATOMS: atom_id res chain seq x y z
N MET A 1 3.19 -23.83 12.75
CA MET A 1 2.60 -22.56 12.28
C MET A 1 3.55 -22.00 11.23
N PRO A 2 3.12 -21.69 9.99
CA PRO A 2 3.99 -21.00 9.06
C PRO A 2 4.29 -19.59 9.59
N GLU A 3 5.57 -19.26 9.73
CA GLU A 3 6.03 -17.90 10.01
C GLU A 3 5.72 -17.04 8.78
N LEU A 4 4.76 -16.12 8.91
CA LEU A 4 4.42 -15.19 7.83
C LEU A 4 5.42 -14.03 7.84
N THR A 5 6.45 -14.11 7.00
CA THR A 5 7.47 -13.06 6.86
C THR A 5 7.48 -12.48 5.45
N LEU A 6 7.83 -11.20 5.35
CA LEU A 6 8.08 -10.54 4.08
C LEU A 6 9.57 -10.60 3.73
N THR A 7 9.88 -10.90 2.48
CA THR A 7 11.24 -10.71 1.97
C THR A 7 11.49 -9.23 1.66
N PRO A 8 12.75 -8.75 1.70
CA PRO A 8 13.10 -7.37 1.34
C PRO A 8 12.58 -6.97 -0.06
N ALA A 9 12.64 -7.89 -1.03
CA ALA A 9 12.13 -7.66 -2.37
C ALA A 9 10.61 -7.46 -2.38
N SER A 10 9.85 -8.34 -1.72
CA SER A 10 8.39 -8.22 -1.63
C SER A 10 7.94 -6.97 -0.87
N ALA A 11 8.64 -6.60 0.21
CA ALA A 11 8.35 -5.38 0.96
C ALA A 11 8.59 -4.12 0.11
N THR A 12 9.65 -4.11 -0.70
CA THR A 12 9.94 -3.00 -1.61
C THR A 12 8.83 -2.84 -2.67
N VAL A 13 8.36 -3.94 -3.26
CA VAL A 13 7.27 -3.91 -4.24
C VAL A 13 5.99 -3.38 -3.61
N LEU A 14 5.62 -3.87 -2.43
CA LEU A 14 4.47 -3.36 -1.67
C LEU A 14 4.62 -1.87 -1.40
N PHE A 15 5.79 -1.40 -0.97
CA PHE A 15 6.02 0.02 -0.70
C PHE A 15 5.81 0.89 -1.95
N VAL A 16 6.33 0.47 -3.09
CA VAL A 16 6.12 1.17 -4.38
C VAL A 16 4.63 1.23 -4.75
N ILE A 17 3.89 0.13 -4.55
CA ILE A 17 2.44 0.10 -4.78
C ILE A 17 1.71 1.09 -3.86
N ALA A 18 2.07 1.14 -2.57
CA ALA A 18 1.49 2.11 -1.63
C ALA A 18 1.75 3.56 -2.06
N CYS A 19 2.97 3.88 -2.50
CA CYS A 19 3.31 5.21 -3.02
C CYS A 19 2.49 5.56 -4.27
N LEU A 20 2.37 4.64 -5.22
CA LEU A 20 1.58 4.85 -6.44
C LEU A 20 0.10 5.03 -6.13
N ALA A 21 -0.47 4.21 -5.24
CA ALA A 21 -1.85 4.33 -4.80
C ALA A 21 -2.11 5.69 -4.11
N GLY A 22 -1.21 6.15 -3.24
CA GLY A 22 -1.29 7.47 -2.62
C GLY A 22 -1.19 8.62 -3.63
N TYR A 23 -0.32 8.52 -4.63
CA TYR A 23 -0.24 9.49 -5.72
C TYR A 23 -1.55 9.56 -6.52
N ARG A 24 -2.11 8.40 -6.89
CA ARG A 24 -3.38 8.30 -7.61
C ARG A 24 -4.55 8.83 -6.80
N TYR A 25 -4.60 8.53 -5.49
CA TYR A 25 -5.57 9.11 -4.57
C TYR A 25 -5.55 10.65 -4.65
N ARG A 26 -4.37 11.25 -4.49
CA ARG A 26 -4.22 12.72 -4.54
C ARG A 26 -4.53 13.29 -5.92
N SER A 27 -4.21 12.57 -6.99
CA SER A 27 -4.53 12.97 -8.37
C SER A 27 -6.03 13.00 -8.61
N VAL A 28 -6.76 11.94 -8.23
CA VAL A 28 -8.23 11.88 -8.37
C VAL A 28 -8.90 12.94 -7.50
N TRP A 29 -8.38 13.19 -6.29
CA TRP A 29 -8.97 14.16 -5.35
C TRP A 29 -8.94 15.56 -5.95
N LYS A 30 -7.83 15.91 -6.60
CA LYS A 30 -7.65 17.21 -7.25
C LYS A 30 -8.40 17.33 -8.57
N ALA A 31 -8.49 16.26 -9.36
CA ALA A 31 -9.08 16.30 -10.71
C ALA A 31 -10.62 16.22 -10.67
N GLU A 32 -11.18 15.39 -9.81
CA GLU A 32 -12.60 15.01 -9.88
C GLU A 32 -13.37 15.24 -8.58
N GLY A 33 -12.70 15.68 -7.51
CA GLY A 33 -13.32 15.86 -6.19
C GLY A 33 -13.60 14.54 -5.46
N PRO A 34 -14.45 14.54 -4.41
CA PRO A 34 -14.69 13.40 -3.53
C PRO A 34 -15.54 12.30 -4.18
N ARG A 35 -15.02 11.64 -5.22
CA ARG A 35 -15.63 10.47 -5.88
C ARG A 35 -15.22 9.16 -5.22
N TRP A 36 -16.04 8.12 -5.42
CA TRP A 36 -15.83 6.77 -4.89
C TRP A 36 -14.46 6.16 -5.24
N GLN A 37 -13.86 6.53 -6.38
CA GLN A 37 -12.53 6.05 -6.80
C GLN A 37 -11.41 6.39 -5.81
N LEU A 38 -11.56 7.47 -5.04
CA LEU A 38 -10.64 7.84 -3.97
C LEU A 38 -10.57 6.77 -2.91
N TRP A 39 -11.73 6.28 -2.48
CA TRP A 39 -11.80 5.25 -1.45
C TRP A 39 -11.09 3.98 -1.90
N VAL A 40 -11.16 3.61 -3.19
CA VAL A 40 -10.43 2.45 -3.72
C VAL A 40 -8.92 2.64 -3.60
N PHE A 41 -8.36 3.77 -4.07
CA PHE A 41 -6.92 4.02 -3.98
C PHE A 41 -6.44 4.18 -2.53
N GLY A 42 -7.22 4.85 -1.69
CA GLY A 42 -6.93 5.03 -0.28
C GLY A 42 -6.97 3.73 0.50
N LEU A 43 -7.95 2.86 0.23
CA LEU A 43 -8.09 1.55 0.87
C LEU A 43 -6.96 0.60 0.45
N ILE A 44 -6.60 0.59 -0.84
CA ILE A 44 -5.44 -0.19 -1.31
C ILE A 44 -4.16 0.28 -0.60
N ALA A 45 -3.91 1.59 -0.53
CA ALA A 45 -2.74 2.13 0.17
C ALA A 45 -2.75 1.75 1.65
N ALA A 46 -3.89 1.86 2.34
CA ALA A 46 -4.03 1.51 3.74
C ALA A 46 -3.74 0.03 4.00
N VAL A 47 -4.31 -0.87 3.19
CA VAL A 47 -4.08 -2.33 3.32
C VAL A 47 -2.60 -2.65 3.12
N VAL A 48 -1.96 -2.08 2.10
CA VAL A 48 -0.55 -2.34 1.81
C VAL A 48 0.36 -1.84 2.94
N LEU A 49 0.08 -0.65 3.49
CA LEU A 49 0.84 -0.12 4.63
C LEU A 49 0.62 -0.93 5.92
N LEU A 50 -0.58 -1.45 6.14
CA LEU A 50 -0.84 -2.36 7.26
C LEU A 50 -0.06 -3.67 7.12
N VAL A 51 -0.02 -4.26 5.91
CA VAL A 51 0.77 -5.46 5.64
C VAL A 51 2.27 -5.19 5.89
N LEU A 52 2.79 -4.06 5.40
CA LEU A 52 4.19 -3.68 5.63
C LEU A 52 4.53 -3.39 7.08
N GLY A 53 3.62 -2.73 7.82
CA GLY A 53 3.86 -2.34 9.21
C GLY A 53 3.68 -3.47 10.22
N LEU A 54 2.84 -4.46 9.90
CA LEU A 54 2.48 -5.54 10.83
C LEU A 54 3.15 -6.88 10.51
N THR A 55 3.69 -7.05 9.30
CA THR A 55 4.35 -8.30 8.92
C THR A 55 5.86 -8.18 9.11
N PRO A 56 6.50 -9.06 9.90
CA PRO A 56 7.94 -9.01 10.12
C PRO A 56 8.72 -9.25 8.82
N LEU A 57 9.85 -8.56 8.68
CA LEU A 57 10.79 -8.79 7.60
C LEU A 57 11.68 -9.99 7.93
N THR A 58 11.86 -10.88 6.96
CA THR A 58 12.88 -11.93 7.06
C THR A 58 14.26 -11.26 7.01
N GLY A 59 15.12 -11.58 7.98
CA GLY A 59 16.51 -11.13 7.99
C GLY A 59 17.28 -11.74 6.81
N GLY A 60 18.05 -10.90 6.12
CA GLY A 60 19.02 -11.33 5.10
C GLY A 60 20.34 -11.76 5.72
#